data_AF-A0A5S5B8B1-F1
#
_entry.id   AF-A0A5S5B8B1-F1
#
_cell.length_a   1.000
_cell.length_b   1.000
_cell.length_c   1.000
_cell.angle_alpha   90.00
_cell.angle_beta   90.00
_cell.angle_gamma   90.00
#
_symmetry.space_group_name_H-M   'P 1'
#
loop_
_entity.id
_entity.type
_entity.pdbx_description
1 polymer ?
#
loop_
_entity_poly.entity_id
_entity_poly.type
_entity_poly.pdbx_seq_one_letter_code
_entity_poly.pdbx_strand_id
1 'polypeptide(L)'
;MHDELLTLRNLGKTSAQWLHASGIHTADDLRRLGAVSAYHAVKSRGFSASRVLLYAIEGALRDVNWKELPDTLKTELNQHLARHDYRDKS
;
A
#
# COMPACT_ATOMS: atom_id res chain seq x y z
N MET A 1 -18.88 13.82 -2.40
CA MET A 1 -18.27 12.48 -2.40
C MET A 1 -17.22 12.46 -1.31
N HIS A 2 -17.35 11.56 -0.34
CA HIS A 2 -16.35 11.37 0.70
C HIS A 2 -15.30 10.40 0.15
N ASP A 3 -14.02 10.76 0.23
CA ASP A 3 -12.94 9.88 -0.19
C ASP A 3 -12.71 8.84 0.91
N GLU A 4 -13.17 7.62 0.69
CA GLU A 4 -13.10 6.53 1.66
C GLU A 4 -11.66 6.23 2.08
N LEU A 5 -10.69 6.35 1.17
CA LEU A 5 -9.29 6.07 1.48
C LEU A 5 -8.70 7.08 2.47
N LEU A 6 -9.22 8.31 2.53
CA LEU A 6 -8.81 9.31 3.54
C LEU A 6 -9.35 8.99 4.94
N THR A 7 -10.34 8.10 5.05
CA THR A 7 -10.86 7.65 6.34
C THR A 7 -10.03 6.52 6.94
N LEU A 8 -9.22 5.85 6.11
CA LEU A 8 -8.37 4.76 6.57
C LEU A 8 -7.14 5.28 7.30
N ARG A 9 -6.80 4.62 8.41
CA ARG A 9 -5.61 4.92 9.19
C ARG A 9 -4.36 4.88 8.31
N ASN A 10 -3.42 5.79 8.57
CA ASN A 10 -2.14 5.95 7.88
C ASN A 10 -2.21 6.49 6.45
N LEU A 11 -3.39 6.63 5.84
CA LEU A 11 -3.52 7.16 4.48
C LEU A 11 -3.88 8.64 4.52
N GLY A 12 -2.92 9.47 4.08
CA GLY A 12 -3.13 10.89 3.86
C GLY A 12 -3.52 11.22 2.43
N LYS A 13 -3.73 12.51 2.16
CA LYS A 13 -4.12 13.04 0.83
C LYS A 13 -3.25 12.51 -0.31
N THR A 14 -1.92 12.56 -0.16
CA THR A 14 -0.98 12.11 -1.19
C THR A 14 -1.08 10.61 -1.46
N SER A 15 -1.12 9.78 -0.43
CA SER A 15 -1.23 8.33 -0.61
C SER A 15 -2.57 7.94 -1.22
N ALA A 16 -3.68 8.58 -0.81
CA ALA A 16 -4.98 8.35 -1.42
C ALA A 16 -4.98 8.76 -2.90
N GLN A 17 -4.42 9.93 -3.25
CA GLN A 17 -4.29 10.35 -4.65
C GLN A 17 -3.48 9.36 -5.50
N TRP A 18 -2.39 8.82 -4.95
CA TRP A 18 -1.59 7.81 -5.66
C TRP A 18 -2.35 6.50 -5.86
N LEU A 19 -3.07 6.04 -4.83
CA LEU A 19 -3.92 4.85 -4.91
C LEU A 19 -5.01 5.04 -5.98
N HIS A 20 -5.70 6.18 -5.96
CA HIS A 20 -6.71 6.53 -6.97
C HIS A 20 -6.11 6.55 -8.38
N ALA A 21 -4.97 7.23 -8.57
CA ALA A 21 -4.28 7.29 -9.86
C ALA A 21 -3.75 5.92 -10.34
N SER A 22 -3.73 4.92 -9.46
CA SER A 22 -3.33 3.53 -9.72
C SER A 22 -4.54 2.59 -9.81
N GLY A 23 -5.77 3.11 -9.84
CA GLY A 23 -7.01 2.36 -10.01
C GLY A 23 -7.59 1.76 -8.74
N ILE A 24 -7.13 2.18 -7.56
CA ILE A 24 -7.62 1.71 -6.26
C ILE A 24 -8.45 2.84 -5.67
N HIS A 25 -9.78 2.70 -5.69
CA HIS A 25 -10.69 3.80 -5.35
C HIS A 25 -11.37 3.65 -4.00
N THR A 26 -11.46 2.42 -3.50
CA THR A 26 -12.21 2.09 -2.28
C THR A 26 -11.37 1.28 -1.30
N ALA A 27 -11.82 1.23 -0.05
CA ALA A 27 -11.19 0.36 0.95
C ALA A 27 -11.34 -1.12 0.56
N ASP A 28 -12.41 -1.50 -0.14
CA ASP A 28 -12.59 -2.86 -0.67
C ASP A 28 -11.55 -3.20 -1.74
N ASP A 29 -11.29 -2.29 -2.69
CA ASP A 29 -10.23 -2.48 -3.70
C ASP A 29 -8.88 -2.71 -3.03
N LEU A 30 -8.57 -1.89 -2.02
CA LEU A 30 -7.32 -1.99 -1.27
C LEU A 30 -7.20 -3.32 -0.52
N ARG A 31 -8.29 -3.80 0.10
CA ARG A 31 -8.33 -5.11 0.77
C ARG A 31 -8.18 -6.27 -0.20
N ARG A 32 -8.88 -6.21 -1.34
CA ARG A 32 -8.82 -7.24 -2.38
C ARG A 32 -7.43 -7.38 -2.98
N LEU A 33 -6.74 -6.25 -3.19
CA LEU A 33 -5.41 -6.22 -3.77
C LEU A 33 -4.30 -6.53 -2.76
N GLY A 34 -4.46 -6.07 -1.52
CA GLY A 34 -3.45 -6.19 -0.46
C GLY A 34 -2.29 -5.19 -0.61
N ALA A 35 -1.48 -5.08 0.45
CA ALA A 35 -0.48 -4.02 0.55
C ALA A 35 0.63 -4.07 -0.52
N VAL A 36 1.15 -5.27 -0.82
CA VAL A 36 2.25 -5.47 -1.76
C VAL A 36 1.82 -5.09 -3.18
N SER A 37 0.71 -5.65 -3.67
CA SER A 37 0.23 -5.37 -5.01
C SER A 37 -0.29 -3.94 -5.17
N ALA A 38 -0.90 -3.34 -4.12
CA ALA A 38 -1.27 -1.92 -4.13
C ALA A 38 -0.05 -1.01 -4.23
N TYR A 39 1.01 -1.30 -3.46
CA TYR A 39 2.27 -0.57 -3.56
C TYR A 39 2.91 -0.70 -4.95
N HIS A 40 2.90 -1.90 -5.54
CA HIS A 40 3.38 -2.09 -6.91
C HIS A 40 2.58 -1.29 -7.94
N ALA A 41 1.26 -1.29 -7.86
CA ALA A 41 0.42 -0.50 -8.76
C ALA A 41 0.81 1.00 -8.72
N VAL A 42 1.06 1.53 -7.53
CA VAL A 42 1.57 2.90 -7.34
C VAL A 42 2.95 3.10 -7.96
N LYS A 43 3.89 2.16 -7.76
CA LYS A 43 5.23 2.22 -8.37
C LYS A 43 5.18 2.14 -9.90
N SER A 44 4.38 1.24 -10.45
CA SER A 44 4.20 1.04 -11.90
C SER A 44 3.58 2.26 -12.58
N ARG A 45 2.83 3.09 -11.83
CA ARG A 45 2.33 4.38 -12.30
C ARG A 45 3.42 5.45 -12.42
N GLY A 46 4.64 5.17 -11.96
CA GLY A 46 5.80 6.07 -12.00
C GLY A 46 5.97 6.92 -10.73
N PHE A 47 5.17 6.69 -9.69
CA PHE A 47 5.31 7.44 -8.44
C PHE A 47 6.54 6.98 -7.64
N SER A 48 7.20 7.94 -6.99
CA SER A 48 8.31 7.68 -6.07
C SER A 48 7.80 7.23 -4.70
N ALA A 49 7.04 6.13 -4.66
CA ALA A 49 6.60 5.55 -3.40
C ALA A 49 7.79 4.97 -2.62
N SER A 50 7.85 5.31 -1.34
CA SER A 50 8.82 4.76 -0.39
C SER A 50 8.24 3.57 0.36
N ARG A 51 9.09 2.82 1.08
CA ARG A 51 8.64 1.67 1.87
C ARG A 51 7.63 2.02 2.96
N VAL A 52 7.59 3.29 3.39
CA VAL A 52 6.56 3.78 4.31
C VAL A 52 5.16 3.62 3.72
N LEU A 53 4.97 3.79 2.41
CA LEU A 53 3.66 3.58 1.79
C LEU A 53 3.20 2.12 1.90
N LEU A 54 4.12 1.16 1.69
CA LEU A 54 3.82 -0.26 1.87
C LEU A 54 3.30 -0.55 3.28
N TYR A 55 3.99 -0.03 4.29
CA TYR A 55 3.60 -0.21 5.69
C TYR A 55 2.32 0.57 6.04
N ALA A 56 2.13 1.75 5.48
CA ALA A 56 0.93 2.54 5.66
C ALA A 56 -0.30 1.82 5.12
N ILE A 57 -0.21 1.19 3.95
CA ILE A 57 -1.29 0.37 3.39
C ILE A 57 -1.54 -0.85 4.28
N GLU A 58 -0.52 -1.59 4.71
CA GLU A 58 -0.73 -2.73 5.61
C GLU A 58 -1.38 -2.30 6.94
N GLY A 59 -0.91 -1.20 7.52
CA GLY A 59 -1.50 -0.63 8.73
C GLY A 59 -2.94 -0.19 8.51
N ALA A 60 -3.27 0.38 7.35
CA ALA A 60 -4.64 0.74 6.98
C ALA A 60 -5.55 -0.49 6.91
N LEU A 61 -5.08 -1.58 6.30
CA LEU A 61 -5.81 -2.83 6.16
C LEU A 61 -6.06 -3.52 7.51
N ARG A 62 -5.17 -3.33 8.49
CA ARG A 62 -5.27 -3.88 9.85
C ARG A 62 -5.88 -2.94 10.87
N ASP A 63 -6.16 -1.69 10.49
CA ASP A 63 -6.48 -0.58 11.40
C ASP A 63 -5.48 -0.40 12.57
N VAL A 64 -4.19 -0.49 12.26
CA VAL A 64 -3.08 -0.28 13.23
C VAL A 64 -2.16 0.82 12.72
N ASN A 65 -1.57 1.61 13.62
CA ASN A 65 -0.57 2.60 13.21
C ASN A 65 0.62 1.88 12.57
N TRP A 66 1.05 2.28 11.38
CA TRP A 66 2.11 1.58 10.65
C TRP A 66 3.43 1.45 11.44
N LYS A 67 3.69 2.38 12.37
CA LYS A 67 4.88 2.33 13.24
C LYS A 67 4.82 1.17 14.24
N GLU A 68 3.62 0.78 14.65
CA GLU A 68 3.35 -0.28 15.63
C GLU A 68 3.29 -1.67 14.98
N LEU A 69 3.38 -1.76 13.64
CA LEU A 69 3.48 -3.05 12.97
C LEU A 69 4.73 -3.80 13.47
N PRO A 70 4.61 -5.10 13.81
CA PRO A 70 5.75 -5.91 14.20
C PRO A 70 6.86 -5.91 13.14
N ASP A 71 8.11 -5.89 13.56
CA ASP A 71 9.24 -5.89 12.61
C ASP A 71 9.33 -7.18 11.79
N THR A 72 8.84 -8.30 12.34
CA THR A 72 8.65 -9.55 11.59
C THR A 72 7.71 -9.36 10.40
N LEU A 73 6.57 -8.72 10.60
CA LEU A 73 5.61 -8.43 9.54
C LEU A 73 6.19 -7.45 8.50
N LYS A 74 6.89 -6.39 8.93
CA LYS A 74 7.57 -5.48 8.00
C LYS A 74 8.61 -6.23 7.15
N THR A 75 9.31 -7.17 7.76
CA THR A 75 10.28 -8.04 7.07
C THR A 75 9.60 -8.94 6.05
N GLU A 76 8.50 -9.59 6.40
CA GLU A 76 7.70 -10.42 5.49
C GLU A 76 7.19 -9.62 4.28
N LEU A 77 6.64 -8.42 4.52
CA LEU A 77 6.20 -7.52 3.45
C LEU A 77 7.35 -7.17 2.49
N ASN A 78 8.54 -6.89 3.03
CA ASN A 78 9.71 -6.57 2.22
C ASN A 78 10.19 -7.77 1.40
N GLN A 79 10.17 -8.96 1.97
CA GLN A 79 10.51 -10.19 1.25
C GLN A 79 9.50 -10.49 0.16
N HIS A 80 8.20 -10.32 0.44
CA HIS A 80 7.16 -10.50 -0.56
C HIS A 80 7.35 -9.50 -1.72
N LEU A 81 7.57 -8.22 -1.40
CA LEU A 81 7.86 -7.20 -2.41
C LEU A 81 9.05 -7.59 -3.28
N ALA A 82 10.17 -8.00 -2.67
CA ALA A 82 11.37 -8.39 -3.40
C ALA A 82 11.15 -9.59 -4.34
N ARG A 83 10.33 -10.57 -3.93
CA ARG A 83 9.96 -11.71 -4.77
C ARG A 83 9.09 -11.28 -5.96
N HIS A 84 8.21 -10.30 -5.76
CA HIS A 84 7.33 -9.78 -6.82
C HIS A 84 8.09 -8.93 -7.83
N ASP A 85 9.04 -8.09 -7.38
CA ASP A 85 9.95 -7.30 -8.25
C ASP A 85 10.77 -8.18 -9.21
N TYR A 86 11.09 -9.42 -8.83
CA TYR A 86 11.84 -10.34 -9.68
C TYR A 86 10.98 -10.93 -10.81
N ARG A 87 9.68 -11.10 -10.56
CA ARG A 87 8.73 -11.74 -11.48
C ARG A 87 8.27 -10.80 -12.60
N ASP A 88 8.23 -9.50 -12.36
CA ASP A 88 7.92 -8.48 -13.38
C ASP A 88 9.08 -8.20 -14.37
N LYS A 89 10.28 -8.71 -14.10
CA LYS A 89 11.48 -8.52 -14.94
C LYS A 89 11.86 -9.72 -15.83
N SER A 90 11.09 -10.81 -15.79
CA SER A 90 11.25 -11.98 -16.67
C SER A 90 10.22 -11.96 -17.79
#